data_AF-A0A8T6IKC9-F1
#
_entry.id   AF-A0A8T6IKC9-F1
#
_cell.length_a   1.000
_cell.length_b   1.000
_cell.length_c   1.000
_cell.angle_alpha   90.00
_cell.angle_beta   90.00
_cell.angle_gamma   90.00
#
_symmetry.space_group_name_H-M   'P 1'
#
loop_
_entity.id
_entity.type
_entity.pdbx_description
1 polymer ?
#
loop_
_entity_poly.entity_id
_entity_poly.type
_entity_poly.pdbx_seq_one_letter_code
_entity_poly.pdbx_strand_id
1 'polypeptide(L)'
;FTLAHSLTLPLTVLDVVRGPGPPVEAFIALSIVPRAGVGARRDRTADARLTPPWAVAFAFGLIHGFGFAGALAETGLPPGEVPMTLFLFNVGIEAGQIAFASVSGAVLWLAYRVLEARSWHLDRTAAYGLGGIASFWVIDRVAGFW
;
A
#
# COMPACT_ATOMS: atom_id res chain seq x y z
N PHE A 1 0.33 10.04 0.02
CA PHE A 1 1.18 8.86 0.24
C PHE A 1 2.64 9.26 0.34
N THR A 2 3.26 9.74 -0.74
CA THR A 2 4.70 10.08 -0.80
C THR A 2 5.14 10.95 0.37
N LEU A 3 4.49 12.10 0.60
CA LEU A 3 4.82 12.98 1.74
C LEU A 3 4.82 12.27 3.10
N ALA A 4 3.81 11.45 3.39
CA ALA A 4 3.72 10.73 4.66
C ALA A 4 4.79 9.64 4.79
N HIS A 5 5.08 8.96 3.68
CA HIS A 5 6.11 7.93 3.60
C HIS A 5 7.52 8.52 3.77
N SER A 6 7.82 9.61 3.08
CA SER A 6 9.08 10.35 3.19
C SER A 6 9.29 10.98 4.57
N LEU A 7 8.23 11.14 5.37
CA LEU A 7 8.33 11.56 6.77
C LEU A 7 8.65 10.38 7.70
N THR A 8 7.90 9.29 7.59
CA THR A 8 7.97 8.16 8.53
C THR A 8 9.18 7.25 8.33
N LEU A 9 9.61 7.06 7.07
CA LEU A 9 10.78 6.26 6.73
C LEU A 9 12.07 6.77 7.41
N PRO A 10 12.51 8.04 7.24
CA PRO A 10 13.72 8.54 7.90
C PRO A 10 13.60 8.54 9.43
N LEU A 11 12.43 8.88 9.98
CA LEU A 11 12.21 8.86 11.43
C LEU A 11 12.42 7.47 12.03
N THR A 12 12.09 6.43 11.28
CA THR A 12 12.24 5.05 11.74
C THR A 12 13.65 4.53 11.49
N VAL A 13 14.27 4.85 10.35
CA VAL A 13 15.66 4.47 10.04
C VAL A 13 16.67 5.15 10.97
N LEU A 14 16.43 6.42 11.33
CA LEU A 14 17.24 7.16 12.30
C LEU A 14 16.88 6.83 13.75
N ASP A 15 16.02 5.83 13.95
CA ASP A 15 15.67 5.29 15.27
C ASP A 15 14.96 6.30 16.20
N VAL A 16 14.39 7.37 15.64
CA VAL A 16 13.62 8.39 16.37
C VAL A 16 12.25 7.85 16.79
N VAL A 17 11.64 7.01 15.94
CA VAL A 17 10.35 6.36 16.21
C VAL A 17 10.47 4.87 15.89
N ARG A 18 10.13 4.00 16.84
CA ARG A 18 10.14 2.55 16.64
C ARG A 18 8.71 2.01 16.61
N GLY A 19 8.37 1.26 15.56
CA GLY A 19 7.15 0.47 15.48
C GLY A 19 7.49 -1.02 15.46
N PRO A 20 6.79 -1.89 16.20
CA PRO A 20 7.01 -3.33 16.10
C PRO A 20 6.65 -3.81 14.67
N GLY A 21 7.56 -4.56 14.03
CA GLY A 21 7.42 -5.00 12.63
C GLY A 21 6.14 -5.78 12.35
N PRO A 22 5.81 -6.86 13.10
CA PRO A 22 4.64 -7.68 12.80
C PRO A 22 3.33 -6.88 12.84
N PRO A 23 3.05 -6.03 13.86
CA PRO A 23 1.88 -5.16 13.85
C PRO A 23 1.80 -4.20 12.68
N VAL A 24 2.93 -3.58 12.29
CA VAL A 24 2.98 -2.68 11.13
C VAL A 24 2.62 -3.43 9.84
N GLU A 25 3.20 -4.61 9.62
CA GLU A 25 2.91 -5.45 8.46
C GLU A 25 1.45 -5.92 8.42
N ALA A 26 0.87 -6.27 9.58
CA ALA A 26 -0.54 -6.61 9.68
C ALA A 26 -1.45 -5.41 9.35
N PHE A 27 -1.10 -4.20 9.79
CA PHE A 27 -1.84 -2.98 9.40
C PHE A 27 -1.72 -2.68 7.91
N ILE A 28 -0.55 -2.91 7.31
CA ILE A 28 -0.36 -2.80 5.85
C ILE A 28 -1.30 -3.79 5.13
N ALA A 29 -1.31 -5.06 5.52
CA ALA A 29 -2.17 -6.06 4.89
C ALA A 29 -3.67 -5.75 5.11
N LEU A 30 -4.04 -5.36 6.33
CA LEU A 30 -5.43 -5.05 6.72
C LEU A 30 -5.98 -3.88 5.91
N SER A 31 -5.15 -2.89 5.62
CA SER A 31 -5.54 -1.70 4.89
C SER A 31 -6.05 -2.00 3.46
N ILE A 32 -5.63 -3.12 2.87
CA ILE A 32 -6.04 -3.58 1.53
C ILE A 32 -7.44 -4.21 1.55
N VAL A 33 -7.82 -4.89 2.64
CA VAL A 33 -9.06 -5.68 2.76
C VAL A 33 -10.34 -4.83 2.58
N PRO A 34 -10.55 -3.70 3.30
CA PRO A 34 -11.72 -2.86 3.10
C PRO A 34 -11.78 -2.25 1.70
N ARG A 35 -10.62 -1.88 1.11
CA ARG A 35 -10.57 -1.28 -0.22
C ARG A 35 -10.96 -2.26 -1.32
N ALA A 36 -10.56 -3.52 -1.19
CA ALA A 36 -11.03 -4.60 -2.04
C ALA A 36 -12.56 -4.79 -1.90
N GLY A 37 -13.08 -4.82 -0.67
CA GLY A 37 -14.52 -4.97 -0.40
C GLY A 37 -15.39 -3.84 -0.97
N VAL A 38 -14.94 -2.59 -0.91
CA VAL A 38 -15.64 -1.43 -1.52
C VAL A 38 -15.68 -1.55 -3.05
N GLY A 39 -14.62 -2.07 -3.67
CA GLY A 39 -14.58 -2.31 -5.13
C GLY A 39 -15.62 -3.33 -5.62
N ALA A 40 -16.05 -4.26 -4.78
CA ALA A 40 -16.99 -5.33 -5.12
C ALA A 40 -18.49 -4.95 -5.00
N ARG A 41 -18.81 -3.79 -4.41
CA ARG A 41 -20.20 -3.36 -4.16
C ARG A 41 -20.80 -2.63 -5.36
N ARG A 42 -22.06 -2.93 -5.66
CA ARG A 42 -22.80 -2.41 -6.82
C ARG A 42 -23.34 -0.99 -6.57
N ASP A 43 -23.75 -0.71 -5.34
CA ASP A 43 -24.14 0.63 -4.89
C ASP A 43 -22.91 1.43 -4.42
N ARG A 44 -22.45 2.34 -5.27
CA ARG A 44 -21.38 3.30 -4.95
C ARG A 44 -21.88 4.51 -4.12
N THR A 45 -23.14 4.51 -3.73
CA THR A 45 -23.86 5.75 -3.38
C THR A 45 -23.95 6.07 -1.90
N ALA A 46 -23.68 5.16 -0.96
CA ALA A 46 -24.03 5.41 0.45
C ALA A 46 -22.87 5.66 1.45
N ASP A 47 -21.72 4.95 1.38
CA ASP A 47 -20.84 4.91 2.58
C ASP A 47 -19.46 5.58 2.48
N ALA A 48 -19.12 6.24 1.37
CA ALA A 48 -17.73 6.61 1.09
C ALA A 48 -17.28 8.03 1.50
N ARG A 49 -18.07 8.84 2.24
CA ARG A 49 -17.84 10.31 2.31
C ARG A 49 -17.35 10.89 3.64
N LEU A 50 -17.00 10.10 4.65
CA LEU A 50 -16.51 10.69 5.91
C LEU A 50 -15.01 10.98 5.92
N THR A 51 -14.20 10.29 5.10
CA THR A 51 -12.75 10.49 5.07
C THR A 51 -12.29 10.89 3.68
N PRO A 52 -11.64 12.06 3.52
CA PRO A 52 -11.20 12.49 2.20
C PRO A 52 -10.09 11.56 1.67
N PRO A 53 -10.04 11.28 0.35
CA PRO A 53 -9.09 10.31 -0.23
C PRO A 53 -7.62 10.64 0.07
N TRP A 54 -7.27 11.92 0.18
CA TRP A 54 -5.92 12.34 0.54
C TRP A 54 -5.55 11.95 1.97
N ALA A 55 -6.50 11.98 2.92
CA ALA A 55 -6.26 11.59 4.30
C ALA A 55 -6.05 10.08 4.42
N VAL A 56 -6.83 9.29 3.67
CA VAL A 56 -6.60 7.84 3.55
C VAL A 56 -5.22 7.56 2.97
N ALA A 57 -4.83 8.25 1.89
CA ALA A 57 -3.52 8.09 1.26
C ALA A 57 -2.36 8.57 2.17
N PHE A 58 -2.60 9.53 3.05
CA PHE A 58 -1.64 10.01 4.03
C PHE A 58 -1.45 8.99 5.15
N ALA A 59 -2.53 8.52 5.79
CA ALA A 59 -2.49 7.49 6.83
C ALA A 59 -1.81 6.20 6.34
N PHE A 60 -2.13 5.78 5.11
CA PHE A 60 -1.45 4.67 4.45
C PHE A 60 0.05 4.87 4.34
N GLY A 61 0.48 6.06 3.88
CA GLY A 61 1.89 6.37 3.71
C GLY A 61 2.66 6.36 5.03
N LEU A 62 2.04 6.80 6.14
CA LEU A 62 2.64 6.73 7.47
C LEU A 62 2.93 5.29 7.89
N ILE A 63 1.92 4.41 7.77
CA ILE A 63 2.05 3.00 8.17
C ILE A 63 3.07 2.29 7.27
N HIS A 64 3.04 2.54 5.96
CA HIS A 64 3.97 1.92 5.01
C HIS A 64 5.43 2.37 5.22
N GLY A 65 5.67 3.59 5.73
CA GLY A 65 7.01 4.06 6.09
C GLY A 65 7.68 3.22 7.16
N PHE A 66 6.93 2.77 8.17
CA PHE A 66 7.43 1.88 9.20
C PHE A 66 7.83 0.50 8.65
N GLY A 67 7.02 -0.06 7.74
CA GLY A 67 7.26 -1.41 7.19
C GLY A 67 8.56 -1.49 6.38
N PHE A 68 8.85 -0.46 5.58
CA PHE A 68 10.08 -0.41 4.80
C PHE A 68 11.31 -0.04 5.63
N ALA A 69 11.14 0.76 6.68
CA ALA A 69 12.25 1.11 7.55
C ALA A 69 12.83 -0.08 8.30
N GLY A 70 11.99 -1.04 8.73
CA GLY A 70 12.47 -2.29 9.35
C GLY A 70 13.40 -3.05 8.42
N ALA A 71 12.95 -3.30 7.19
CA ALA A 71 13.77 -3.98 6.17
C ALA A 71 15.05 -3.19 5.81
N LEU A 72 14.99 -1.85 5.79
CA LEU A 72 16.15 -1.01 5.49
C LEU A 72 17.14 -0.89 6.67
N ALA A 73 16.68 -1.06 7.91
CA ALA A 73 17.56 -1.14 9.07
C ALA A 73 18.33 -2.47 9.11
N GLU A 74 17.72 -3.56 8.65
CA GLU A 74 18.36 -4.88 8.55
C GLU A 74 19.49 -4.93 7.51
N THR A 75 19.52 -4.04 6.52
CA THR A 75 20.60 -4.01 5.52
C THR A 75 21.92 -3.44 6.04
N GLY A 76 21.94 -2.81 7.22
CA GLY A 76 23.18 -2.38 7.88
C GLY A 76 23.91 -1.23 7.16
N LEU A 77 23.17 -0.24 6.64
CA LEU A 77 23.73 0.87 5.86
C LEU A 77 24.76 1.72 6.64
N PRO A 78 25.88 2.11 6.02
CA PRO A 78 26.80 3.08 6.59
C PRO A 78 26.10 4.42 6.87
N PRO A 79 26.37 5.11 8.01
CA PRO A 79 25.68 6.34 8.38
C PRO A 79 25.74 7.47 7.32
N GLY A 80 26.85 7.53 6.57
CA GLY A 80 27.03 8.53 5.51
C GLY A 80 26.18 8.30 4.25
N GLU A 81 25.69 7.07 4.04
CA GLU A 81 24.90 6.71 2.86
C GLU A 81 23.40 6.85 3.10
N VAL A 82 22.96 6.91 4.37
CA VAL A 82 21.55 6.98 4.77
C VAL A 82 20.76 8.05 4.00
N PRO A 83 21.19 9.32 3.88
CA PRO A 83 20.41 10.33 3.17
C PRO A 83 20.22 10.02 1.68
N MET A 84 21.28 9.52 1.02
CA MET A 84 21.23 9.17 -0.40
C MET A 84 20.34 7.94 -0.62
N THR A 85 20.46 6.92 0.22
CA THR A 85 19.62 5.73 0.13
C THR A 85 18.15 6.06 0.36
N LEU A 86 17.83 6.89 1.36
CA LEU A 86 16.46 7.35 1.59
C LEU A 86 15.91 8.14 0.40
N PHE A 87 16.71 9.02 -0.21
CA PHE A 87 16.31 9.77 -1.40
C PHE A 87 16.01 8.84 -2.58
N LEU A 88 16.95 7.96 -2.94
CA LEU A 88 16.80 7.02 -4.05
C LEU A 88 15.66 6.04 -3.82
N PHE A 89 15.43 5.63 -2.57
CA PHE A 89 14.31 4.77 -2.20
C PHE A 89 12.95 5.46 -2.44
N ASN A 90 12.80 6.72 -2.02
CA ASN A 90 11.57 7.48 -2.28
C ASN A 90 11.34 7.71 -3.78
N VAL A 91 12.39 8.07 -4.53
CA VAL A 91 12.32 8.22 -6.00
C VAL A 91 11.93 6.91 -6.66
N GLY A 92 12.50 5.79 -6.22
CA GLY A 92 12.18 4.45 -6.70
C GLY A 92 10.72 4.09 -6.46
N ILE A 93 10.17 4.37 -5.27
CA ILE A 93 8.76 4.15 -4.96
C ILE A 93 7.86 5.00 -5.86
N GLU A 94 8.15 6.28 -6.01
CA GLU A 94 7.32 7.18 -6.82
C GLU A 94 7.35 6.77 -8.31
N ALA A 95 8.52 6.43 -8.83
CA ALA A 95 8.67 5.90 -10.19
C ALA A 95 7.90 4.58 -10.37
N GLY A 96 8.01 3.66 -9.40
CA GLY A 96 7.27 2.39 -9.40
C GLY A 96 5.76 2.58 -9.37
N GLN A 97 5.26 3.52 -8.56
CA GLN A 97 3.84 3.87 -8.48
C GLN A 97 3.33 4.45 -9.80
N ILE A 98 4.07 5.37 -10.41
CA ILE A 98 3.72 5.96 -11.72
C ILE A 98 3.70 4.88 -12.80
N ALA A 99 4.72 4.02 -12.85
CA ALA A 99 4.81 2.94 -13.81
C ALA A 99 3.64 1.95 -13.66
N PHE A 100 3.37 1.50 -12.43
CA PHE A 100 2.28 0.58 -12.14
C PHE A 100 0.90 1.18 -12.49
N ALA A 101 0.65 2.44 -12.11
CA ALA A 101 -0.60 3.13 -12.42
C ALA A 101 -0.79 3.29 -13.94
N SER A 102 0.28 3.63 -14.66
CA SER A 102 0.25 3.82 -16.11
C SER A 102 -0.02 2.51 -16.85
N VAL A 103 0.70 1.43 -16.50
CA VAL A 103 0.52 0.11 -17.12
C VAL A 103 -0.86 -0.45 -16.80
N SER A 104 -1.28 -0.43 -15.54
CA SER A 104 -2.60 -0.93 -15.13
C SER A 104 -3.72 -0.13 -15.80
N GLY A 105 -3.57 1.19 -15.88
CA GLY A 105 -4.50 2.08 -16.58
C GLY A 105 -4.59 1.77 -18.07
N ALA A 106 -3.46 1.55 -18.75
CA ALA A 106 -3.42 1.18 -20.17
C ALA A 106 -4.07 -0.18 -20.44
N VAL A 107 -3.79 -1.19 -19.61
CA VAL A 107 -4.40 -2.52 -19.70
C VAL A 107 -5.92 -2.44 -19.53
N LEU A 108 -6.39 -1.73 -18.50
CA LEU A 108 -7.83 -1.54 -18.26
C LEU A 108 -8.48 -0.78 -19.42
N TRP A 109 -7.85 0.29 -19.90
CA TRP A 109 -8.34 1.06 -21.03
C TRP A 109 -8.47 0.20 -22.29
N LEU A 110 -7.46 -0.63 -22.60
CA LEU A 110 -7.48 -1.54 -23.75
C LEU A 110 -8.56 -2.61 -23.59
N ALA A 111 -8.67 -3.22 -22.41
CA ALA A 111 -9.70 -4.21 -22.11
C ALA A 111 -11.12 -3.63 -22.27
N TYR A 112 -11.33 -2.37 -21.86
CA TYR A 112 -12.60 -1.69 -22.07
C TYR A 112 -12.88 -1.34 -23.53
N ARG A 113 -11.84 -0.96 -24.29
CA ARG A 113 -11.99 -0.56 -25.70
C ARG A 113 -12.21 -1.74 -26.65
N VAL A 114 -11.57 -2.88 -26.38
CA VAL A 114 -11.49 -4.01 -27.33
C VAL A 114 -12.45 -5.14 -26.96
N LEU A 115 -12.60 -5.42 -25.67
CA LEU A 115 -13.26 -6.64 -25.22
C LEU A 115 -14.67 -6.41 -24.67
N GLU A 116 -15.15 -5.15 -24.63
CA GLU A 116 -16.35 -4.74 -23.86
C GLU A 116 -16.37 -5.37 -22.45
N ALA A 117 -15.18 -5.68 -21.90
CA ALA A 117 -15.01 -6.65 -20.83
C ALA A 117 -15.38 -6.09 -19.45
N ARG A 118 -16.12 -4.98 -19.38
CA ARG A 118 -16.62 -4.46 -18.12
C ARG A 118 -17.83 -5.26 -17.67
N SER A 119 -17.58 -6.47 -17.19
CA SER A 119 -18.59 -7.23 -16.46
C SER A 119 -18.40 -6.99 -14.96
N TRP A 120 -19.51 -6.76 -14.27
CA TRP A 120 -19.50 -6.63 -12.81
C TRP A 120 -18.92 -7.88 -12.09
N HIS A 121 -18.93 -9.03 -12.79
CA HIS A 121 -18.32 -10.27 -12.33
C HIS A 121 -16.79 -10.18 -12.29
N LEU A 122 -16.16 -9.58 -13.30
CA LEU A 122 -14.70 -9.41 -13.35
C LEU A 122 -14.21 -8.48 -12.24
N ASP A 123 -14.90 -7.34 -12.04
CA ASP A 123 -14.61 -6.42 -10.94
C ASP A 123 -14.70 -7.11 -9.57
N ARG A 124 -15.72 -7.97 -9.38
CA ARG A 124 -15.89 -8.76 -8.16
C ARG A 124 -14.82 -9.83 -7.98
N THR A 125 -14.51 -10.60 -9.02
CA THR A 125 -13.50 -11.66 -8.92
C THR A 125 -12.14 -11.08 -8.61
N ALA A 126 -11.76 -9.97 -9.25
CA ALA A 126 -10.53 -9.25 -8.94
C ALA A 126 -10.52 -8.75 -7.49
N ALA A 127 -11.62 -8.13 -7.03
CA ALA A 127 -11.76 -7.67 -5.66
C ALA A 127 -11.68 -8.79 -4.62
N TYR A 128 -12.36 -9.93 -4.83
CA TYR A 128 -12.28 -11.06 -3.92
C TYR A 128 -10.91 -11.74 -3.94
N GLY A 129 -10.24 -11.82 -5.09
CA GLY A 129 -8.87 -12.32 -5.18
C GLY A 129 -7.89 -11.46 -4.38
N LEU A 130 -7.90 -10.15 -4.60
CA LEU A 130 -7.09 -9.18 -3.84
C LEU A 130 -7.42 -9.21 -2.35
N GLY A 131 -8.70 -9.20 -2.00
CA GLY A 131 -9.16 -9.25 -0.61
C GLY A 131 -8.78 -10.56 0.09
N GLY A 132 -8.84 -11.70 -0.61
CA GLY A 132 -8.46 -13.01 -0.10
C GLY A 132 -6.97 -13.10 0.18
N ILE A 133 -6.13 -12.67 -0.77
CA ILE A 133 -4.68 -12.60 -0.57
C ILE A 133 -4.36 -11.66 0.60
N ALA A 134 -4.93 -10.46 0.64
CA ALA A 134 -4.71 -9.52 1.74
C ALA A 134 -5.13 -10.12 3.09
N SER A 135 -6.28 -10.80 3.15
CA SER A 135 -6.76 -11.44 4.37
C SER A 135 -5.85 -12.57 4.84
N PHE A 136 -5.32 -13.38 3.91
CA PHE A 136 -4.32 -14.40 4.22
C PHE A 136 -3.09 -13.78 4.88
N TRP A 137 -2.54 -12.70 4.30
CA TRP A 137 -1.37 -12.01 4.86
C TRP A 137 -1.66 -11.36 6.21
N VAL A 138 -2.88 -10.82 6.43
CA VAL A 138 -3.28 -10.33 7.76
C VAL A 138 -3.21 -11.45 8.80
N ILE A 139 -3.79 -12.61 8.49
CA ILE A 139 -3.84 -13.75 9.41
C ILE A 139 -2.43 -14.23 9.73
N ASP A 140 -1.59 -14.41 8.71
CA ASP A 140 -0.20 -14.84 8.86
C ASP A 140 0.59 -13.89 9.78
N ARG A 141 0.46 -12.58 9.58
CA ARG A 141 1.17 -11.59 10.39
C ARG A 141 0.65 -11.46 11.81
N VAL A 142 -0.66 -11.54 12.02
CA VAL A 142 -1.25 -11.54 13.37
C VAL A 142 -0.88 -12.81 14.13
N ALA A 143 -0.80 -13.97 13.45
CA ALA A 143 -0.36 -15.21 14.07
C ALA A 143 1.09 -15.13 14.56
N GLY A 144 1.96 -14.40 13.86
CA GLY A 144 3.34 -14.12 14.29
C GLY A 144 3.51 -13.09 15.40
N PHE A 145 2.43 -12.62 16.04
CA PHE A 145 2.52 -11.73 17.20
C PHE A 145 2.89 -12.46 18.50
N TRP A 146 2.73 -13.79 18.51
CA TRP A 146 2.90 -14.69 19.64
C TRP A 146 3.98 -15.71 19.32
#